data_AF-A0ABD5F5E9-F1
#
_entry.id   AF-A0ABD5F5E9-F1
#
_cell.length_a   1.000
_cell.length_b   1.000
_cell.length_c   1.000
_cell.angle_alpha   90.00
_cell.angle_beta   90.00
_cell.angle_gamma   90.00
#
_symmetry.space_group_name_H-M   'P 1'
#
loop_
_entity.id
_entity.type
_entity.pdbx_description
1 polymer ?
#
loop_
_entity_poly.entity_id
_entity_poly.type
_entity_poly.pdbx_seq_one_letter_code
_entity_poly.pdbx_strand_id
1 'polypeptide(L)'
;MVPSQKTWTGKVGDTKTFTITTDPADASDSATVIAATTAASSDESIVTVAKTGDGVFEATIATAGTATINFTSGTLTTSIAVTAQAAG
;
A
#
# COMPACT_ATOMS: atom_id res chain seq x y z
N MET A 1 -2.55 -12.17 -3.84
CA MET A 1 -2.75 -10.69 -3.86
C MET A 1 -1.57 -10.08 -4.58
N VAL A 2 -1.83 -9.06 -5.39
CA VAL A 2 -0.82 -8.38 -6.19
C VAL A 2 -1.01 -6.87 -6.04
N PRO A 3 0.01 -6.12 -5.59
CA PRO A 3 -0.05 -4.67 -5.55
C PRO A 3 0.26 -4.09 -6.93
N SER A 4 -0.25 -2.89 -7.21
CA SER A 4 -0.02 -2.18 -8.48
C SER A 4 1.46 -1.91 -8.79
N GLN A 5 2.31 -1.92 -7.76
CA GLN A 5 3.76 -1.77 -7.84
C GLN A 5 4.41 -2.42 -6.62
N LYS A 6 5.71 -2.74 -6.69
CA LYS A 6 6.47 -3.29 -5.55
C LYS A 6 7.24 -2.23 -4.76
N THR A 7 7.51 -1.08 -5.37
CA THR A 7 8.33 -0.01 -4.79
C THR A 7 7.70 1.35 -5.06
N TRP A 8 7.91 2.31 -4.16
CA TRP A 8 7.55 3.72 -4.33
C TRP A 8 8.70 4.59 -3.85
N THR A 9 9.18 5.49 -4.72
CA THR A 9 10.08 6.57 -4.33
C THR A 9 9.35 7.90 -4.46
N GLY A 10 9.35 8.71 -3.42
CA GLY A 10 8.70 10.02 -3.38
C GLY A 10 9.41 10.96 -2.40
N LYS A 11 8.99 12.23 -2.34
CA LYS A 11 9.48 13.23 -1.37
C LYS A 11 8.45 13.49 -0.28
N VAL A 12 8.87 14.09 0.83
CA VAL A 12 7.95 14.56 1.88
C VAL A 12 6.83 15.43 1.30
N GLY A 13 5.59 15.10 1.65
CA GLY A 13 4.37 15.72 1.14
C GLY A 13 3.76 15.02 -0.09
N ASP A 14 4.47 14.09 -0.73
CA ASP A 14 3.89 13.36 -1.87
C ASP A 14 2.79 12.40 -1.40
N THR A 15 1.66 12.44 -2.11
CA THR A 15 0.55 11.50 -1.99
C THR A 15 0.52 10.56 -3.20
N LYS A 16 0.27 9.27 -2.98
CA LYS A 16 0.13 8.29 -4.06
C LYS A 16 -0.97 7.27 -3.78
N THR A 17 -1.74 6.95 -4.81
CA THR A 17 -2.75 5.88 -4.78
C THR A 17 -2.13 4.54 -5.20
N PHE A 18 -2.44 3.49 -4.45
CA PHE A 18 -2.10 2.10 -4.72
C PHE A 18 -3.36 1.28 -4.90
N THR A 19 -3.30 0.28 -5.78
CA THR A 19 -4.37 -0.69 -5.95
C THR A 19 -3.87 -2.10 -5.65
N ILE A 20 -4.74 -2.92 -5.05
CA ILE A 20 -4.50 -4.33 -4.75
C ILE A 20 -5.49 -5.18 -5.54
N THR A 21 -5.00 -6.19 -6.24
CA THR A 21 -5.79 -7.18 -6.95
C THR A 21 -5.46 -8.61 -6.47
N THR A 22 -6.16 -9.62 -6.98
CA THR A 22 -5.82 -11.03 -6.80
C THR A 22 -5.16 -11.62 -8.04
N ASP A 23 -4.47 -12.73 -7.85
CA ASP A 23 -3.92 -13.57 -8.91
C ASP A 23 -4.21 -15.03 -8.53
N PRO A 24 -5.06 -15.76 -9.28
CA PRO A 24 -5.76 -15.31 -10.48
C PRO A 24 -6.80 -14.21 -10.19
N ALA A 25 -6.99 -13.30 -11.15
CA ALA A 25 -7.88 -12.14 -10.99
C ALA A 25 -9.37 -12.53 -11.01
N ASP A 26 -9.70 -13.64 -11.67
CA ASP A 26 -11.04 -14.22 -11.84
C ASP A 26 -11.40 -15.27 -10.77
N ALA A 27 -10.59 -15.37 -9.70
CA ALA A 27 -10.94 -16.18 -8.54
C ALA A 27 -12.33 -15.77 -8.01
N SER A 28 -13.18 -16.75 -7.67
CA SER A 28 -14.55 -16.48 -7.23
C SER A 28 -14.64 -15.67 -5.92
N ASP A 29 -13.58 -15.72 -5.11
CA ASP A 29 -13.42 -15.00 -3.84
C ASP A 29 -12.60 -13.71 -3.97
N SER A 30 -12.17 -13.33 -5.18
CA SER A 30 -11.35 -12.14 -5.47
C SER A 30 -11.91 -10.86 -4.86
N ALA A 31 -13.20 -10.57 -5.09
CA ALA A 31 -13.86 -9.38 -4.56
C ALA A 31 -13.85 -9.35 -3.03
N THR A 32 -14.07 -10.49 -2.38
CA THR A 32 -14.04 -10.61 -0.92
C THR A 32 -12.63 -10.36 -0.37
N VAL A 33 -11.59 -10.91 -1.02
CA VAL A 33 -10.19 -10.70 -0.64
C VAL A 33 -9.79 -9.22 -0.80
N ILE A 34 -10.16 -8.60 -1.92
CA ILE A 34 -9.84 -7.20 -2.21
C ILE A 34 -10.56 -6.27 -1.21
N ALA A 35 -11.84 -6.52 -0.93
CA ALA A 35 -12.61 -5.74 0.03
C ALA A 35 -12.12 -5.92 1.48
N ALA A 36 -11.69 -7.13 1.86
CA ALA A 36 -11.16 -7.42 3.19
C ALA A 36 -9.72 -6.93 3.40
N THR A 37 -9.05 -6.41 2.35
CA THR A 37 -7.65 -5.98 2.45
C THR A 37 -7.52 -4.77 3.38
N THR A 38 -6.62 -4.89 4.35
CA THR A 38 -6.15 -3.80 5.21
C THR A 38 -4.72 -3.43 4.87
N ALA A 39 -4.32 -2.18 5.13
CA ALA A 39 -2.96 -1.71 4.95
C ALA A 39 -2.41 -1.12 6.25
N ALA A 40 -1.14 -1.36 6.54
CA ALA A 40 -0.41 -0.77 7.65
C ALA A 40 0.99 -0.38 7.21
N SER A 41 1.50 0.75 7.69
CA SER A 41 2.90 1.11 7.50
C SER A 41 3.76 0.50 8.59
N SER A 42 4.99 0.11 8.26
CA SER A 42 6.01 -0.26 9.24
C SER A 42 6.49 0.92 10.08
N ASP A 43 6.35 2.14 9.55
CA ASP A 43 6.67 3.40 10.24
C ASP A 43 5.73 4.51 9.76
N GLU A 44 4.71 4.81 10.58
CA GLU A 44 3.72 5.85 10.30
C GLU A 44 4.30 7.28 10.38
N SER A 45 5.50 7.45 10.94
CA SER A 45 6.19 8.75 10.92
C SER A 45 6.80 9.06 9.55
N ILE A 46 7.10 8.03 8.75
CA ILE A 46 7.66 8.14 7.40
C ILE A 46 6.55 8.14 6.36
N VAL A 47 5.63 7.17 6.43
CA VAL A 47 4.54 7.03 5.47
C VAL A 47 3.26 6.59 6.17
N THR A 48 2.18 7.32 5.95
CA THR A 48 0.84 6.94 6.39
C THR A 48 0.08 6.33 5.21
N VAL A 49 -0.77 5.33 5.47
CA VAL A 49 -1.62 4.71 4.43
C VAL A 49 -3.06 4.63 4.93
N ALA A 50 -4.02 4.96 4.07
CA ALA A 50 -5.44 4.89 4.36
C ALA A 50 -6.17 4.15 3.24
N LYS A 51 -7.12 3.30 3.60
CA LYS A 51 -8.03 2.68 2.63
C LYS A 51 -9.07 3.71 2.20
N THR A 52 -9.15 4.00 0.90
CA THR A 52 -10.11 4.95 0.32
C THR A 52 -11.22 4.26 -0.48
N GLY A 53 -11.03 2.99 -0.82
CA GLY A 53 -12.01 2.14 -1.47
C GLY A 53 -11.58 0.67 -1.42
N ASP A 54 -12.41 -0.24 -1.95
CA ASP A 54 -12.06 -1.66 -2.00
C ASP A 54 -10.85 -1.88 -2.89
N GLY A 55 -9.78 -2.41 -2.29
CA GLY A 55 -8.49 -2.54 -2.96
C GLY A 55 -7.78 -1.22 -3.26
N VAL A 56 -8.31 -0.07 -2.86
CA VAL A 56 -7.72 1.25 -3.16
C VAL A 56 -7.21 1.89 -1.88
N PHE A 57 -5.94 2.27 -1.90
CA PHE A 57 -5.24 2.83 -0.75
C PHE A 57 -4.52 4.10 -1.16
N GLU A 58 -4.62 5.14 -0.36
CA GLU A 58 -3.84 6.36 -0.52
C GLU A 58 -2.77 6.40 0.55
N ALA A 59 -1.53 6.68 0.15
CA ALA A 59 -0.43 6.85 1.07
C ALA A 59 0.21 8.23 0.92
N THR A 60 0.70 8.76 2.03
CA THR A 60 1.34 10.08 2.11
C THR A 60 2.70 9.96 2.79
N ILE A 61 3.74 10.55 2.20
CA ILE A 61 5.06 10.63 2.83
C ILE A 61 5.08 11.81 3.80
N ALA A 62 5.29 11.53 5.08
CA ALA A 62 5.37 12.55 6.13
C ALA A 62 6.82 12.97 6.42
N THR A 63 7.77 12.02 6.38
CA THR A 63 9.18 12.28 6.71
C THR A 63 10.11 11.49 5.78
N ALA A 64 11.32 11.99 5.53
CA ALA A 64 12.34 11.26 4.78
C ALA A 64 12.80 10.00 5.52
N GLY A 65 13.14 8.95 4.79
CA GLY A 65 13.53 7.66 5.33
C GLY A 65 13.09 6.50 4.47
N THR A 66 13.04 5.30 5.05
CA THR A 66 12.54 4.09 4.37
C THR A 66 11.48 3.43 5.23
N ALA A 67 10.39 3.04 4.60
CA ALA A 67 9.31 2.31 5.26
C ALA A 67 8.75 1.23 4.32
N THR A 68 7.93 0.35 4.86
CA THR A 68 7.20 -0.66 4.08
C THR A 68 5.72 -0.52 4.36
N ILE A 69 4.91 -0.53 3.32
CA ILE A 69 3.46 -0.64 3.45
C ILE A 69 3.11 -2.12 3.29
N ASN A 70 2.51 -2.69 4.32
CA ASN A 70 2.08 -4.07 4.39
C ASN A 70 0.58 -4.16 4.16
N PHE A 71 0.18 -4.99 3.21
CA PHE A 71 -1.22 -5.29 2.89
C PHE A 71 -1.54 -6.71 3.34
N THR A 72 -2.69 -6.89 3.97
CA THR A 72 -3.12 -8.18 4.50
C THR A 72 -4.60 -8.40 4.23
N SER A 73 -4.94 -9.60 3.78
CA SER A 73 -6.31 -10.11 3.70
C SER A 73 -6.32 -11.57 4.14
N GLY A 74 -6.73 -11.83 5.39
CA GLY A 74 -6.64 -13.16 5.99
C GLY A 74 -5.19 -13.63 6.08
N THR A 75 -4.86 -14.72 5.39
CA THR A 75 -3.50 -15.28 5.33
C THR A 75 -2.66 -14.72 4.17
N LEU A 76 -3.28 -13.98 3.25
CA LEU A 76 -2.59 -13.41 2.11
C LEU A 76 -1.95 -12.09 2.50
N THR A 77 -0.67 -11.95 2.16
CA THR A 77 0.11 -10.74 2.44
C THR A 77 0.87 -10.28 1.20
N THR A 78 0.98 -8.97 1.03
CA THR A 78 1.91 -8.36 0.07
C THR A 78 2.42 -7.04 0.62
N SER A 79 3.49 -6.49 0.04
CA SER A 79 4.10 -5.27 0.53
C SER A 79 4.59 -4.35 -0.59
N ILE A 80 4.70 -3.07 -0.26
CA ILE A 80 5.34 -2.04 -1.09
C ILE A 80 6.49 -1.43 -0.28
N ALA A 81 7.70 -1.47 -0.83
CA ALA A 81 8.85 -0.79 -0.23
C ALA A 81 8.80 0.71 -0.59
N VAL A 82 8.91 1.58 0.41
CA VAL A 82 8.84 3.04 0.26
C VAL A 82 10.18 3.66 0.58
N THR A 83 10.69 4.48 -0.34
CA THR A 83 11.86 5.33 -0.17
C THR A 83 11.43 6.79 -0.18
N ALA A 84 11.40 7.40 0.99
CA ALA A 84 11.03 8.79 1.19
C ALA A 84 12.26 9.68 1.18
N GLN A 85 12.28 10.65 0.27
CA GLN A 85 13.33 11.66 0.16
C GLN A 85 12.93 12.93 0.92
N ALA A 86 13.93 13.72 1.31
CA ALA A 86 13.68 15.04 1.88
C ALA A 86 12.87 15.92 0.91
N ALA A 87 12.14 16.89 1.45
CA ALA A 87 11.53 17.93 0.63
C ALA A 87 12.63 18.64 -0.18
N GLY A 88 12.39 18.80 -1.47
CA GLY A 88 13.26 19.55 -2.38
C GLY A 88 12.93 21.03 -2.43
#